data_AF-A0A7V4F2N2-F1
#
_entry.id   AF-A0A7V4F2N2-F1
#
_cell.length_a   1.000
_cell.length_b   1.000
_cell.length_c   1.000
_cell.angle_alpha   90.00
_cell.angle_beta   90.00
_cell.angle_gamma   90.00
#
_symmetry.space_group_name_H-M   'P 1'
#
loop_
_entity.id
_entity.type
_entity.pdbx_description
1 polymer ?
#
loop_
_entity_poly.entity_id
_entity_poly.type
_entity_poly.pdbx_seq_one_letter_code
_entity_poly.pdbx_strand_id
1 'polypeptide(L)'
;MKKSDFKFDEHKVLHNLKHYLPAQSPLKDFIHHNTLHAFQNRRFDEAIYAASQIFGYKVSLNLSEYRDLYKAGQIRDEVLDRIISKRKGEKNVSYWKEKLLNGVYHRPLPRIGRLRSNWKKLHQVDLDSLVHPLLFRTLCSYLDQGIAIWNFPVWHKGFLASIRELERNSFISFFRTPRARTLLLKGHCTIRQLLRILVGFDESLYEQYLFDQQFAHQGWSGMVAVIEEHPEALLDHRKISLHDLIVFELLLEIDALDYHFGEYWLPLEQALEERPVGLFEPVEVSELDEVTMMWQEAYEWSYYDEVLAAIRKVRPAEKPARKTFQAVFCIDDRECSFRRWLEHTDPCCQTYGTPGFFGVAFYYQPDHGKFFEKLCPAPVTPKHLIKEIGVRRKHQSDAHFGKKSHSLFRGWLITQTLGFWSAVKLFINIFRPSFGPATASSFRHMEKQSKLTIECSNPAYQEKGLQVGFTVDEMTDRVEKLLRSIGLVSDFAPIVYVIGHGSSSVNNPHYAAYDCGACSGRPGSVNARV
;
A
#
# COMPACT_ATOMS: atom_id res chain seq x y z
N MET A 1 -0.17 -19.01 -37.85
CA MET A 1 0.02 -19.67 -36.54
C MET A 1 -1.22 -20.50 -36.22
N LYS A 2 -1.06 -21.77 -35.85
CA LYS A 2 -2.17 -22.67 -35.52
C LYS A 2 -3.00 -22.06 -34.38
N LYS A 3 -4.33 -22.00 -34.52
CA LYS A 3 -5.26 -21.80 -33.40
C LYS A 3 -4.99 -22.94 -32.41
N SER A 4 -4.16 -22.69 -31.39
CA SER A 4 -4.12 -23.57 -30.22
C SER A 4 -5.52 -23.57 -29.63
N ASP A 5 -6.04 -24.73 -29.21
CA ASP A 5 -7.28 -24.86 -28.44
C ASP A 5 -7.14 -24.16 -27.07
N PHE A 6 -7.10 -22.84 -27.08
CA PHE A 6 -7.05 -22.04 -25.88
C PHE A 6 -8.46 -21.93 -25.34
N LYS A 7 -8.71 -22.64 -24.24
CA LYS A 7 -9.99 -22.61 -23.53
C LYS A 7 -9.85 -21.65 -22.35
N PHE A 8 -10.73 -20.65 -22.26
CA PHE A 8 -10.70 -19.70 -21.15
C PHE A 8 -11.08 -20.40 -19.84
N ASP A 9 -10.17 -20.34 -18.87
CA ASP A 9 -10.37 -20.82 -17.50
C ASP A 9 -10.49 -19.62 -16.56
N GLU A 10 -11.72 -19.32 -16.14
CA GLU A 10 -12.04 -18.19 -15.28
C GLU A 10 -11.35 -18.27 -13.92
N HIS A 11 -11.31 -19.45 -13.29
CA HIS A 11 -10.69 -19.63 -11.99
C HIS A 11 -9.18 -19.41 -12.05
N LYS A 12 -8.53 -19.93 -13.09
CA LYS A 12 -7.10 -19.73 -13.32
C LYS A 12 -6.77 -18.25 -13.52
N VAL A 13 -7.57 -17.53 -14.32
CA VAL A 13 -7.33 -16.10 -14.57
C VAL A 13 -7.54 -15.26 -13.31
N LEU A 14 -8.60 -15.53 -12.53
CA LEU A 14 -8.82 -14.84 -11.25
C LEU A 14 -7.69 -15.11 -10.24
N HIS A 15 -7.21 -16.34 -10.17
CA HIS A 15 -6.04 -16.68 -9.35
C HIS A 15 -4.78 -15.94 -9.80
N ASN A 16 -4.51 -15.91 -11.12
CA ASN A 16 -3.38 -15.17 -11.67
C ASN A 16 -3.49 -13.66 -11.39
N LEU A 17 -4.68 -13.07 -11.54
CA LEU A 17 -4.91 -11.67 -11.22
C LEU A 17 -4.55 -11.36 -9.77
N LYS A 18 -5.06 -12.14 -8.80
CA LYS A 18 -4.72 -11.96 -7.38
C LYS A 18 -3.22 -12.06 -7.12
N HIS A 19 -2.53 -12.95 -7.83
CA HIS A 19 -1.08 -13.12 -7.71
C HIS A 19 -0.27 -11.97 -8.31
N TYR A 20 -0.72 -11.32 -9.39
CA TYR A 20 0.03 -10.25 -10.06
C TYR A 20 -0.40 -8.85 -9.65
N LEU A 21 -1.62 -8.67 -9.14
CA LEU A 21 -2.12 -7.39 -8.66
C LEU A 21 -1.29 -6.93 -7.45
N PRO A 22 -0.90 -5.65 -7.38
CA PRO A 22 -0.28 -5.11 -6.18
C PRO A 22 -1.23 -5.24 -4.99
N ALA A 23 -0.84 -6.01 -3.97
CA ALA A 23 -1.58 -6.10 -2.72
C ALA A 23 -1.59 -4.74 -2.03
N GLN A 24 -2.77 -4.12 -1.91
CA GLN A 24 -2.94 -2.83 -1.26
C GLN A 24 -3.96 -2.95 -0.14
N SER A 25 -3.54 -2.69 1.09
CA SER A 25 -4.46 -2.61 2.21
C SER A 25 -5.27 -1.29 2.16
N PRO A 26 -6.41 -1.20 2.87
CA PRO A 26 -7.11 0.08 3.06
C PRO A 26 -6.16 1.16 3.58
N LEU A 27 -6.40 2.44 3.23
CA LEU A 27 -5.50 3.58 3.52
C LEU A 27 -5.00 3.71 4.98
N LYS A 28 -5.76 3.18 5.95
CA LYS A 28 -5.40 3.20 7.38
C LYS A 28 -4.25 2.25 7.75
N ASP A 29 -3.89 1.32 6.86
CA ASP A 29 -2.95 0.24 7.12
C ASP A 29 -1.64 0.47 6.35
N PHE A 30 -0.54 -0.04 6.91
CA PHE A 30 0.80 0.17 6.38
C PHE A 30 1.06 -0.75 5.17
N ILE A 31 1.44 -0.14 4.04
CA ILE A 31 1.83 -0.88 2.83
C ILE A 31 3.24 -1.41 3.02
N HIS A 32 3.40 -2.73 2.98
CA HIS A 32 4.67 -3.42 3.24
C HIS A 32 4.98 -4.53 2.24
N HIS A 33 4.15 -4.70 1.21
CA HIS A 33 4.30 -5.78 0.24
C HIS A 33 5.28 -5.40 -0.87
N ASN A 34 6.08 -6.39 -1.29
CA ASN A 34 6.94 -6.27 -2.45
C ASN A 34 6.08 -6.22 -3.73
N THR A 35 6.12 -5.11 -4.46
CA THR A 35 5.37 -4.92 -5.72
C THR A 35 5.84 -5.86 -6.84
N LEU A 36 7.05 -6.44 -6.72
CA LEU A 36 7.60 -7.46 -7.63
C LEU A 36 7.44 -8.89 -7.08
N HIS A 37 6.57 -9.13 -6.09
CA HIS A 37 6.42 -10.45 -5.46
C HIS A 37 6.13 -11.58 -6.45
N ALA A 38 5.36 -11.30 -7.51
CA ALA A 38 5.05 -12.25 -8.58
C ALA A 38 6.28 -12.72 -9.40
N PHE A 39 7.42 -12.04 -9.24
CA PHE A 39 8.67 -12.35 -9.94
C PHE A 39 9.79 -12.87 -9.02
N GLN A 40 9.49 -13.16 -7.74
CA GLN A 40 10.50 -13.58 -6.74
C GLN A 40 11.25 -14.87 -7.12
N ASN A 41 10.65 -15.72 -7.95
CA ASN A 41 11.26 -16.97 -8.40
C ASN A 41 12.23 -16.79 -9.59
N ARG A 42 12.43 -15.55 -10.05
CA ARG A 42 13.32 -15.22 -11.17
C ARG A 42 14.57 -14.51 -10.68
N ARG A 43 15.62 -14.50 -11.51
CA ARG A 43 16.76 -13.62 -11.28
C ARG A 43 16.30 -12.15 -11.31
N PHE A 44 16.98 -11.31 -10.54
CA PHE A 44 16.60 -9.90 -10.37
C PHE A 44 16.53 -9.16 -11.73
N ASP A 45 17.51 -9.36 -12.60
CA ASP A 45 17.56 -8.78 -13.95
C ASP A 45 16.34 -9.20 -14.79
N GLU A 46 16.08 -10.50 -14.90
CA GLU A 46 14.92 -11.03 -15.63
C GLU A 46 13.57 -10.57 -15.04
N ALA A 47 13.48 -10.49 -13.71
CA ALA A 47 12.29 -10.04 -12.99
C ALA A 47 11.95 -8.60 -13.35
N ILE A 48 12.93 -7.69 -13.31
CA ILE A 48 12.68 -6.27 -13.56
C ILE A 48 12.39 -5.99 -15.04
N TYR A 49 13.03 -6.70 -15.98
CA TYR A 49 12.72 -6.57 -17.40
C TYR A 49 11.30 -7.04 -17.71
N ALA A 50 10.91 -8.20 -17.14
CA ALA A 50 9.56 -8.72 -17.27
C ALA A 50 8.52 -7.77 -16.67
N ALA A 51 8.75 -7.25 -15.46
CA ALA A 51 7.85 -6.30 -14.83
C ALA A 51 7.70 -4.99 -15.63
N SER A 52 8.80 -4.48 -16.20
CA SER A 52 8.81 -3.31 -17.07
C SER A 52 8.05 -3.55 -18.37
N GLN A 53 8.33 -4.63 -19.10
CA GLN A 53 7.71 -4.89 -20.40
C GLN A 53 6.25 -5.33 -20.28
N ILE A 54 5.89 -6.10 -19.25
CA ILE A 54 4.52 -6.59 -19.07
C ILE A 54 3.65 -5.47 -18.49
N PHE A 55 4.05 -4.91 -17.34
CA PHE A 55 3.20 -3.99 -16.56
C PHE A 55 3.57 -2.51 -16.69
N GLY A 56 4.68 -2.17 -17.37
CA GLY A 56 5.12 -0.77 -17.52
C GLY A 56 5.79 -0.20 -16.28
N TYR A 57 6.24 -1.05 -15.36
CA TYR A 57 6.87 -0.59 -14.12
C TYR A 57 8.20 0.13 -14.39
N LYS A 58 8.43 1.23 -13.68
CA LYS A 58 9.71 1.91 -13.67
C LYS A 58 10.62 1.23 -12.65
N VAL A 59 11.48 0.35 -13.15
CA VAL A 59 12.35 -0.52 -12.34
C VAL A 59 13.80 -0.03 -12.23
N SER A 60 14.11 1.08 -12.89
CA SER A 60 15.44 1.68 -12.95
C SER A 60 15.31 3.19 -13.12
N LEU A 61 16.40 3.93 -12.90
CA LEU A 61 16.50 5.29 -13.39
C LEU A 61 16.46 5.31 -14.93
N ASN A 62 16.15 6.47 -15.50
CA ASN A 62 16.24 6.69 -16.93
C ASN A 62 17.72 6.83 -17.34
N LEU A 63 18.02 6.59 -18.62
CA LEU A 63 19.40 6.70 -19.13
C LEU A 63 19.98 8.11 -18.97
N SER A 64 19.16 9.16 -19.08
CA SER A 64 19.60 10.53 -18.83
C SER A 64 20.08 10.71 -17.39
N GLU A 65 19.34 10.17 -16.42
CA GLU A 65 19.68 10.26 -15.00
C GLU A 65 21.01 9.53 -14.71
N TYR A 66 21.21 8.32 -15.24
CA TYR A 66 22.51 7.64 -15.09
C TYR A 66 23.66 8.42 -15.73
N ARG A 67 23.45 9.00 -16.91
CA ARG A 67 24.46 9.84 -17.58
C ARG A 67 24.77 11.09 -16.78
N ASP A 68 23.78 11.70 -16.15
CA ASP A 68 23.98 12.87 -15.29
C ASP A 68 24.72 12.49 -14.00
N LEU A 69 24.41 11.34 -13.39
CA LEU A 69 25.14 10.80 -12.24
C LEU A 69 26.61 10.49 -12.59
N TYR A 70 26.86 9.98 -13.79
CA TYR A 70 28.21 9.75 -14.31
C TYR A 70 28.97 11.05 -14.56
N LYS A 71 28.34 12.04 -15.22
CA LYS A 71 28.94 13.37 -15.42
C LYS A 71 29.24 14.08 -14.09
N ALA A 72 28.40 13.86 -13.08
CA ALA A 72 28.60 14.37 -11.73
C ALA A 72 29.65 13.59 -10.92
N GLY A 73 30.22 12.50 -11.47
CA GLY A 73 31.22 11.67 -10.81
C GLY A 73 30.66 10.75 -9.72
N GLN A 74 29.33 10.68 -9.55
CA GLN A 74 28.70 9.74 -8.62
C GLN A 74 28.79 8.29 -9.13
N ILE A 75 28.77 8.11 -10.45
CA ILE A 75 29.20 6.85 -11.08
C ILE A 75 30.65 7.04 -11.52
N ARG A 76 31.57 6.27 -10.91
CA ARG A 76 33.00 6.40 -11.18
C ARG A 76 33.38 5.72 -12.48
N ASP A 77 34.22 6.37 -13.27
CA ASP A 77 34.65 5.89 -14.59
C ASP A 77 35.32 4.51 -14.54
N GLU A 78 36.22 4.33 -13.58
CA GLU A 78 36.93 3.07 -13.34
C GLU A 78 35.96 1.91 -13.00
N VAL A 79 34.87 2.22 -12.27
CA VAL A 79 33.85 1.23 -11.92
C VAL A 79 33.04 0.87 -13.16
N LEU A 80 32.66 1.86 -13.97
CA LEU A 80 31.93 1.63 -15.22
C LEU A 80 32.75 0.73 -16.16
N ASP A 81 34.03 1.02 -16.36
CA ASP A 81 34.92 0.22 -17.20
C ASP A 81 35.08 -1.20 -16.66
N ARG A 82 35.18 -1.37 -15.33
CA ARG A 82 35.21 -2.68 -14.66
C ARG A 82 33.94 -3.48 -14.92
N ILE A 83 32.76 -2.86 -14.82
CA ILE A 83 31.47 -3.52 -15.06
C ILE A 83 31.33 -3.91 -16.53
N ILE A 84 31.67 -3.01 -17.46
CA ILE A 84 31.62 -3.31 -18.90
C ILE A 84 32.60 -4.44 -19.23
N SER A 85 33.84 -4.38 -18.74
CA SER A 85 34.84 -5.43 -18.94
C SER A 85 34.35 -6.79 -18.44
N LYS A 86 33.76 -6.83 -17.23
CA LYS A 86 33.22 -8.07 -16.64
C LYS A 86 32.07 -8.66 -17.45
N ARG A 87 31.18 -7.84 -18.01
CA ARG A 87 29.97 -8.30 -18.73
C ARG A 87 30.21 -8.55 -20.21
N LYS A 88 31.05 -7.76 -20.87
CA LYS A 88 31.23 -7.72 -22.33
C LYS A 88 32.65 -8.04 -22.79
N GLY A 89 33.59 -8.21 -21.86
CA GLY A 89 35.00 -8.47 -22.12
C GLY A 89 35.82 -7.19 -22.32
N GLU A 90 37.10 -7.24 -21.91
CA GLU A 90 38.03 -6.10 -21.95
C GLU A 90 38.14 -5.42 -23.32
N LYS A 91 38.13 -6.22 -24.40
CA LYS A 91 38.25 -5.71 -25.77
C LYS A 91 37.08 -4.82 -26.21
N ASN A 92 35.93 -4.96 -25.56
CA ASN A 92 34.69 -4.27 -25.95
C ASN A 92 34.37 -3.06 -25.06
N VAL A 93 35.25 -2.69 -24.12
CA VAL A 93 34.98 -1.62 -23.15
C VAL A 93 34.67 -0.30 -23.85
N SER A 94 35.53 0.17 -24.76
CA SER A 94 35.32 1.44 -25.46
C SER A 94 34.03 1.45 -26.29
N TYR A 95 33.71 0.35 -26.95
CA TYR A 95 32.50 0.22 -27.78
C TYR A 95 31.21 0.33 -26.94
N TRP A 96 31.14 -0.42 -25.83
CA TRP A 96 29.97 -0.37 -24.96
C TRP A 96 29.90 0.93 -24.18
N LYS A 97 31.03 1.49 -23.74
CA LYS A 97 31.05 2.80 -23.08
C LYS A 97 30.45 3.88 -23.96
N GLU A 98 30.78 3.89 -25.26
CA GLU A 98 30.17 4.80 -26.23
C GLU A 98 28.64 4.60 -26.32
N LYS A 99 28.17 3.36 -26.37
CA LYS A 99 26.72 3.05 -26.33
C LYS A 99 26.05 3.54 -25.04
N LEU A 100 26.68 3.33 -23.89
CA LEU A 100 26.15 3.76 -22.60
C LEU A 100 26.02 5.28 -22.54
N LEU A 101 27.03 6.01 -23.01
CA LEU A 101 27.10 7.48 -22.94
C LEU A 101 26.25 8.18 -24.00
N ASN A 102 26.27 7.70 -25.24
CA ASN A 102 25.71 8.41 -26.40
C ASN A 102 24.62 7.65 -27.14
N GLY A 103 24.37 6.38 -26.82
CA GLY A 103 23.34 5.56 -27.48
C GLY A 103 21.93 6.11 -27.29
N VAL A 104 21.11 6.02 -28.34
CA VAL A 104 19.69 6.41 -28.30
C VAL A 104 18.83 5.17 -28.26
N TYR A 105 17.99 5.06 -27.23
CA TYR A 105 17.15 3.90 -26.99
C TYR A 105 15.72 4.32 -26.71
N HIS A 106 14.78 3.54 -27.22
CA HIS A 106 13.35 3.73 -26.97
C HIS A 106 12.80 2.53 -26.22
N ARG A 107 12.16 2.79 -25.08
CA ARG A 107 11.51 1.72 -24.31
C ARG A 107 10.22 1.31 -25.04
N PRO A 108 9.99 0.00 -25.26
CA PRO A 108 8.73 -0.45 -25.84
C PRO A 108 7.57 -0.11 -24.90
N LEU A 109 6.39 0.12 -25.48
CA LEU A 109 5.16 0.27 -24.69
C LEU A 109 4.91 -1.00 -23.88
N PRO A 110 4.33 -0.92 -22.68
CA PRO A 110 4.00 -2.11 -21.91
C PRO A 110 2.93 -2.96 -22.61
N ARG A 111 2.86 -4.26 -22.30
CA ARG A 111 1.86 -5.18 -22.85
C ARG A 111 0.47 -4.99 -22.21
N ILE A 112 0.45 -4.66 -20.92
CA ILE A 112 -0.79 -4.33 -20.19
C ILE A 112 -1.46 -3.10 -20.80
N GLY A 113 -2.79 -3.13 -20.86
CA GLY A 113 -3.65 -2.09 -21.43
C GLY A 113 -3.72 -2.09 -22.95
N ARG A 114 -2.87 -2.85 -23.66
CA ARG A 114 -2.81 -2.78 -25.14
C ARG A 114 -4.09 -3.21 -25.80
N LEU A 115 -4.68 -4.32 -25.38
CA LEU A 115 -5.89 -4.88 -26.00
C LEU A 115 -7.06 -3.92 -25.75
N ARG A 116 -7.31 -3.55 -24.50
CA ARG A 116 -8.44 -2.68 -24.13
C ARG A 116 -8.30 -1.25 -24.67
N SER A 117 -7.07 -0.76 -24.89
CA SER A 117 -6.83 0.56 -25.50
C SER A 117 -7.41 0.69 -26.92
N ASN A 118 -7.71 -0.42 -27.60
CA ASN A 118 -8.29 -0.39 -28.94
C ASN A 118 -9.71 0.19 -28.97
N TRP A 119 -10.47 0.13 -27.87
CA TRP A 119 -11.73 0.88 -27.74
C TRP A 119 -11.52 2.38 -27.94
N LYS A 120 -10.44 2.93 -27.38
CA LYS A 120 -10.09 4.34 -27.55
C LYS A 120 -9.48 4.61 -28.92
N LYS A 121 -8.54 3.77 -29.37
CA LYS A 121 -7.81 4.01 -30.63
C LYS A 121 -8.68 3.87 -31.87
N LEU A 122 -9.49 2.81 -31.94
CA LEU A 122 -10.26 2.46 -33.13
C LEU A 122 -11.68 3.00 -33.08
N HIS A 123 -12.29 3.00 -31.89
CA HIS A 123 -13.69 3.39 -31.71
C HIS A 123 -13.86 4.77 -31.05
N GLN A 124 -12.77 5.46 -30.69
CA GLN A 124 -12.80 6.77 -30.01
C GLN A 124 -13.61 6.78 -28.69
N VAL A 125 -13.73 5.61 -28.04
CA VAL A 125 -14.41 5.46 -26.75
C VAL A 125 -13.40 5.25 -25.63
N ASP A 126 -13.35 6.21 -24.71
CA ASP A 126 -12.58 6.13 -23.48
C ASP A 126 -13.41 5.45 -22.38
N LEU A 127 -13.34 4.12 -22.31
CA LEU A 127 -14.11 3.34 -21.34
C LEU A 127 -13.77 3.71 -19.89
N ASP A 128 -12.51 4.01 -19.58
CA ASP A 128 -12.08 4.40 -18.24
C ASP A 128 -12.84 5.64 -17.77
N SER A 129 -12.91 6.66 -18.62
CA SER A 129 -13.60 7.92 -18.31
C SER A 129 -15.12 7.75 -18.14
N LEU A 130 -15.71 6.77 -18.83
CA LEU A 130 -17.15 6.50 -18.77
C LEU A 130 -17.55 5.61 -17.57
N VAL A 131 -16.70 4.65 -17.20
CA VAL A 131 -17.01 3.60 -16.22
C VAL A 131 -16.49 3.97 -14.83
N HIS A 132 -15.23 4.41 -14.71
CA HIS A 132 -14.55 4.59 -13.43
C HIS A 132 -15.27 5.53 -12.45
N PRO A 133 -15.86 6.68 -12.87
CA PRO A 133 -16.53 7.58 -11.93
C PRO A 133 -17.70 6.93 -11.17
N LEU A 134 -18.47 6.07 -11.84
CA LEU A 134 -19.58 5.35 -11.21
C LEU A 134 -19.07 4.16 -10.39
N LEU A 135 -18.10 3.42 -10.94
CA LEU A 135 -17.47 2.28 -10.26
C LEU A 135 -16.90 2.70 -8.91
N PHE A 136 -16.02 3.70 -8.89
CA PHE A 136 -15.34 4.15 -7.66
C PHE A 136 -16.31 4.78 -6.67
N ARG A 137 -17.30 5.56 -7.12
CA ARG A 137 -18.33 6.10 -6.22
C ARG A 137 -19.09 4.98 -5.52
N THR A 138 -19.42 3.92 -6.26
CA THR A 138 -20.14 2.76 -5.73
C THR A 138 -19.27 1.97 -4.74
N LEU A 139 -18.00 1.71 -5.09
CA LEU A 139 -17.05 1.03 -4.22
C LEU A 139 -16.76 1.81 -2.94
N CYS A 140 -16.49 3.12 -3.04
CA CYS A 140 -16.32 4.01 -1.88
C CYS A 140 -17.52 3.94 -0.94
N SER A 141 -18.74 3.96 -1.49
CA SER A 141 -19.96 3.90 -0.67
C SER A 141 -20.16 2.52 -0.04
N TYR A 142 -19.86 1.44 -0.76
CA TYR A 142 -20.02 0.07 -0.26
C TYR A 142 -19.00 -0.29 0.82
N LEU A 143 -17.74 0.10 0.62
CA LEU A 143 -16.62 -0.18 1.50
C LEU A 143 -16.43 0.87 2.61
N ASP A 144 -17.32 1.85 2.70
CA ASP A 144 -17.27 2.88 3.75
C ASP A 144 -17.21 2.26 5.15
N GLN A 145 -16.27 2.77 5.96
CA GLN A 145 -15.96 2.26 7.30
C GLN A 145 -16.67 3.07 8.40
N GLY A 146 -17.84 3.64 8.10
CA GLY A 146 -18.63 4.47 8.99
C GLY A 146 -18.24 5.95 8.99
N ILE A 147 -17.61 6.42 7.90
CA ILE A 147 -17.29 7.84 7.70
C ILE A 147 -18.51 8.55 7.12
N ALA A 148 -19.18 7.91 6.16
CA ALA A 148 -20.40 8.44 5.59
C ALA A 148 -21.54 8.45 6.64
N ILE A 149 -22.34 9.53 6.63
CA ILE A 149 -23.52 9.63 7.50
C ILE A 149 -24.57 8.58 7.11
N TRP A 150 -24.66 8.28 5.81
CA TRP A 150 -25.57 7.28 5.27
C TRP A 150 -24.80 6.01 4.94
N ASN A 151 -25.22 4.92 5.57
CA ASN A 151 -24.68 3.60 5.28
C ASN A 151 -25.17 3.13 3.91
N PHE A 152 -24.40 2.23 3.28
CA PHE A 152 -24.83 1.53 2.09
C PHE A 152 -26.14 0.77 2.38
N PRO A 153 -27.23 0.94 1.60
CA PRO A 153 -28.56 0.47 2.02
C PRO A 153 -28.66 -1.06 2.17
N VAL A 154 -27.92 -1.83 1.36
CA VAL A 154 -27.90 -3.30 1.39
C VAL A 154 -26.49 -3.79 1.70
N TRP A 155 -26.07 -3.68 2.96
CA TRP A 155 -24.69 -3.98 3.38
C TRP A 155 -24.46 -5.45 3.81
N HIS A 156 -25.53 -6.20 4.09
CA HIS A 156 -25.44 -7.57 4.65
C HIS A 156 -25.25 -8.68 3.57
N LYS A 157 -25.43 -8.35 2.29
CA LYS A 157 -25.21 -9.27 1.16
C LYS A 157 -23.78 -9.08 0.59
N GLY A 158 -23.38 -9.93 -0.36
CA GLY A 158 -22.16 -9.70 -1.15
C GLY A 158 -22.34 -8.55 -2.14
N PHE A 159 -21.25 -7.93 -2.58
CA PHE A 159 -21.25 -6.71 -3.41
C PHE A 159 -22.22 -6.80 -4.59
N LEU A 160 -22.07 -7.80 -5.46
CA LEU A 160 -22.92 -7.91 -6.66
C LEU A 160 -24.39 -8.21 -6.31
N ALA A 161 -24.63 -8.97 -5.24
CA ALA A 161 -25.98 -9.25 -4.75
C ALA A 161 -26.65 -8.00 -4.17
N SER A 162 -25.88 -7.12 -3.51
CA SER A 162 -26.35 -5.84 -3.02
C SER A 162 -26.71 -4.88 -4.16
N ILE A 163 -25.89 -4.80 -5.21
CA ILE A 163 -26.21 -4.02 -6.41
C ILE A 163 -27.48 -4.55 -7.08
N ARG A 164 -27.63 -5.86 -7.21
CA ARG A 164 -28.85 -6.48 -7.76
C ARG A 164 -30.09 -6.14 -6.95
N GLU A 165 -30.00 -6.13 -5.62
CA GLU A 165 -31.11 -5.75 -4.74
C GLU A 165 -31.48 -4.28 -4.91
N LEU A 166 -30.49 -3.39 -4.99
CA LEU A 166 -30.73 -1.97 -5.22
C LEU A 166 -31.40 -1.74 -6.58
N GLU A 167 -30.95 -2.41 -7.64
CA GLU A 167 -31.54 -2.32 -8.99
C GLU A 167 -33.00 -2.78 -9.07
N ARG A 168 -33.41 -3.71 -8.20
CA ARG A 168 -34.81 -4.19 -8.13
C ARG A 168 -35.73 -3.21 -7.42
N ASN A 169 -35.19 -2.52 -6.40
CA ASN A 169 -36.01 -1.74 -5.46
C ASN A 169 -35.82 -0.23 -5.59
N SER A 170 -35.00 0.26 -6.52
CA SER A 170 -34.72 1.67 -6.72
C SER A 170 -35.40 2.22 -7.97
N PHE A 171 -35.87 3.47 -7.90
CA PHE A 171 -36.37 4.21 -9.06
C PHE A 171 -35.25 4.73 -9.98
N ILE A 172 -34.01 4.73 -9.50
CA ILE A 172 -32.80 5.15 -10.23
C ILE A 172 -31.93 3.91 -10.46
N SER A 173 -31.39 3.80 -11.68
CA SER A 173 -30.56 2.69 -12.13
C SER A 173 -29.08 3.08 -12.17
N PHE A 174 -28.19 2.13 -11.87
CA PHE A 174 -26.75 2.22 -12.13
C PHE A 174 -26.43 2.21 -13.63
N PHE A 175 -27.30 1.61 -14.44
CA PHE A 175 -27.16 1.50 -15.90
C PHE A 175 -28.02 2.53 -16.63
N ARG A 176 -27.52 3.04 -17.75
CA ARG A 176 -28.23 3.97 -18.64
C ARG A 176 -29.11 3.26 -19.66
N THR A 177 -28.77 2.00 -19.97
CA THR A 177 -29.39 1.19 -21.02
C THR A 177 -29.98 -0.10 -20.43
N PRO A 178 -30.96 -0.74 -21.10
CA PRO A 178 -31.69 -1.87 -20.53
C PRO A 178 -30.91 -3.19 -20.54
N ARG A 179 -29.93 -3.37 -21.43
CA ARG A 179 -29.23 -4.65 -21.64
C ARG A 179 -28.42 -5.07 -20.41
N ALA A 180 -27.49 -4.23 -19.94
CA ALA A 180 -26.66 -4.51 -18.77
C ALA A 180 -27.50 -4.75 -17.51
N ARG A 181 -28.53 -3.92 -17.30
CA ARG A 181 -29.53 -4.09 -16.23
C ARG A 181 -30.22 -5.45 -16.30
N THR A 182 -30.68 -5.85 -17.49
CA THR A 182 -31.36 -7.12 -17.71
C THR A 182 -30.43 -8.31 -17.44
N LEU A 183 -29.18 -8.24 -17.89
CA LEU A 183 -28.16 -9.27 -17.63
C LEU A 183 -27.93 -9.46 -16.13
N LEU A 184 -27.80 -8.36 -15.37
CA LEU A 184 -27.63 -8.41 -13.91
C LEU A 184 -28.86 -9.03 -13.21
N LEU A 185 -30.07 -8.59 -13.57
CA LEU A 185 -31.31 -8.99 -12.90
C LEU A 185 -31.72 -10.44 -13.18
N LYS A 186 -31.50 -10.92 -14.42
CA LYS A 186 -31.75 -12.31 -14.82
C LYS A 186 -30.66 -13.29 -14.36
N GLY A 187 -29.51 -12.78 -13.89
CA GLY A 187 -28.39 -13.60 -13.43
C GLY A 187 -27.53 -14.20 -14.54
N HIS A 188 -27.68 -13.73 -15.78
CA HIS A 188 -26.90 -14.17 -16.94
C HIS A 188 -25.63 -13.32 -17.11
N CYS A 189 -24.85 -13.16 -16.05
CA CYS A 189 -23.73 -12.22 -15.97
C CYS A 189 -22.40 -12.89 -15.59
N THR A 190 -22.17 -14.12 -16.09
CA THR A 190 -20.84 -14.77 -15.92
C THR A 190 -19.77 -13.99 -16.68
N ILE A 191 -18.53 -13.97 -16.18
CA ILE A 191 -17.42 -13.24 -16.82
C ILE A 191 -17.27 -13.68 -18.29
N ARG A 192 -17.30 -14.99 -18.56
CA ARG A 192 -17.25 -15.53 -19.93
C ARG A 192 -18.35 -14.98 -20.83
N GLN A 193 -19.60 -14.89 -20.36
CA GLN A 193 -20.71 -14.37 -21.17
C GLN A 193 -20.56 -12.87 -21.47
N LEU A 194 -20.11 -12.09 -20.50
CA LEU A 194 -19.90 -10.65 -20.68
C LEU A 194 -18.71 -10.37 -21.61
N LEU A 195 -17.62 -11.13 -21.49
CA LEU A 195 -16.48 -11.05 -22.41
C LEU A 195 -16.83 -11.50 -23.82
N ARG A 196 -17.75 -12.46 -24.01
CA ARG A 196 -18.29 -12.78 -25.35
C ARG A 196 -18.98 -11.61 -26.02
N ILE A 197 -19.63 -10.74 -25.23
CA ILE A 197 -20.28 -9.53 -25.74
C ILE A 197 -19.23 -8.48 -26.09
N LEU A 198 -18.30 -8.19 -25.17
CA LEU A 198 -17.29 -7.14 -25.31
C LEU A 198 -16.18 -7.50 -26.31
N VAL A 199 -15.55 -8.66 -26.11
CA VAL A 199 -14.34 -9.06 -26.82
C VAL A 199 -14.67 -9.90 -28.05
N GLY A 200 -15.65 -10.80 -27.96
CA GLY A 200 -16.05 -11.70 -29.03
C GLY A 200 -15.80 -13.18 -28.72
N PHE A 201 -15.76 -14.06 -29.71
CA PHE A 201 -15.66 -15.51 -29.51
C PHE A 201 -14.24 -16.04 -29.28
N ASP A 202 -13.20 -15.25 -29.56
CA ASP A 202 -11.81 -15.62 -29.30
C ASP A 202 -11.49 -15.55 -27.80
N GLU A 203 -11.69 -16.67 -27.11
CA GLU A 203 -11.41 -16.86 -25.69
C GLU A 203 -9.94 -16.60 -25.31
N SER A 204 -9.00 -16.60 -26.27
CA SER A 204 -7.59 -16.34 -25.99
C SER A 204 -7.26 -14.87 -25.68
N LEU A 205 -8.19 -13.95 -25.96
CA LEU A 205 -8.06 -12.53 -25.64
C LEU A 205 -8.58 -12.20 -24.23
N TYR A 206 -9.30 -13.12 -23.59
CA TYR A 206 -10.04 -12.84 -22.36
C TYR A 206 -9.13 -12.57 -21.17
N GLU A 207 -8.05 -13.36 -21.01
CA GLU A 207 -7.08 -13.15 -19.93
C GLU A 207 -6.47 -11.75 -20.03
N GLN A 208 -5.95 -11.37 -21.20
CA GLN A 208 -5.38 -10.04 -21.40
C GLN A 208 -6.42 -8.93 -21.19
N TYR A 209 -7.67 -9.10 -21.63
CA TYR A 209 -8.70 -8.08 -21.43
C TYR A 209 -8.99 -7.85 -19.94
N LEU A 210 -9.10 -8.92 -19.15
CA LEU A 210 -9.34 -8.81 -17.71
C LEU A 210 -8.13 -8.19 -16.98
N PHE A 211 -6.91 -8.54 -17.38
CA PHE A 211 -5.71 -7.89 -16.87
C PHE A 211 -5.68 -6.39 -17.23
N ASP A 212 -5.95 -6.03 -18.48
CA ASP A 212 -6.01 -4.65 -18.93
C ASP A 212 -7.04 -3.84 -18.14
N GLN A 213 -8.22 -4.42 -17.87
CA GLN A 213 -9.27 -3.79 -17.08
C GLN A 213 -8.84 -3.60 -15.61
N GLN A 214 -8.37 -4.66 -14.95
CA GLN A 214 -8.07 -4.60 -13.51
C GLN A 214 -6.78 -3.82 -13.18
N PHE A 215 -5.87 -3.62 -14.15
CA PHE A 215 -4.72 -2.73 -13.99
C PHE A 215 -5.03 -1.26 -14.36
N ALA A 216 -6.19 -0.97 -14.97
CA ALA A 216 -6.58 0.39 -15.34
C ALA A 216 -6.93 1.26 -14.11
N HIS A 217 -7.36 0.64 -13.01
CA HIS A 217 -7.72 1.32 -11.76
C HIS A 217 -6.76 0.98 -10.63
N GLN A 218 -5.70 1.79 -10.52
CA GLN A 218 -4.60 1.58 -9.58
C GLN A 218 -5.08 1.46 -8.14
N GLY A 219 -4.93 0.26 -7.57
CA GLY A 219 -5.17 -0.02 -6.16
C GLY A 219 -6.53 -0.62 -5.81
N TRP A 220 -7.58 -0.37 -6.59
CA TRP A 220 -8.92 -0.87 -6.28
C TRP A 220 -9.03 -2.39 -6.40
N SER A 221 -8.60 -2.99 -7.52
CA SER A 221 -8.58 -4.45 -7.66
C SER A 221 -7.71 -5.14 -6.63
N GLY A 222 -6.53 -4.57 -6.35
CA GLY A 222 -5.60 -5.08 -5.34
C GLY A 222 -6.20 -5.04 -3.93
N MET A 223 -6.86 -3.95 -3.59
CA MET A 223 -7.57 -3.81 -2.31
C MET A 223 -8.74 -4.77 -2.19
N VAL A 224 -9.54 -4.94 -3.25
CA VAL A 224 -10.63 -5.92 -3.26
C VAL A 224 -10.10 -7.34 -3.11
N ALA A 225 -9.00 -7.70 -3.77
CA ALA A 225 -8.35 -9.00 -3.61
C ALA A 225 -7.90 -9.24 -2.16
N VAL A 226 -7.28 -8.24 -1.52
CA VAL A 226 -6.87 -8.32 -0.11
C VAL A 226 -8.08 -8.45 0.82
N ILE A 227 -9.15 -7.68 0.62
CA ILE A 227 -10.37 -7.74 1.44
C ILE A 227 -11.09 -9.09 1.28
N GLU A 228 -11.08 -9.66 0.08
CA GLU A 228 -11.69 -10.97 -0.19
C GLU A 228 -10.99 -12.08 0.62
N GLU A 229 -9.65 -12.05 0.70
CA GLU A 229 -8.84 -13.02 1.43
C GLU A 229 -8.80 -12.76 2.94
N HIS A 230 -8.78 -11.48 3.32
CA HIS A 230 -8.66 -10.99 4.69
C HIS A 230 -9.79 -9.99 5.04
N PRO A 231 -11.04 -10.45 5.27
CA PRO A 231 -12.16 -9.58 5.63
C PRO A 231 -11.91 -8.74 6.88
N GLU A 232 -11.05 -9.22 7.79
CA GLU A 232 -10.61 -8.54 9.02
C GLU A 232 -9.75 -7.29 8.77
N ALA A 233 -9.29 -7.06 7.53
CA ALA A 233 -8.61 -5.82 7.16
C ALA A 233 -9.55 -4.61 7.32
N LEU A 234 -10.87 -4.80 7.19
CA LEU A 234 -11.88 -3.79 7.45
C LEU A 234 -12.30 -3.82 8.92
N LEU A 235 -12.55 -2.65 9.51
CA LEU A 235 -13.14 -2.56 10.85
C LEU A 235 -14.64 -2.87 10.81
N ASP A 236 -15.33 -2.37 9.80
CA ASP A 236 -16.69 -2.74 9.46
C ASP A 236 -16.65 -3.69 8.26
N HIS A 237 -16.81 -4.99 8.54
CA HIS A 237 -16.65 -6.05 7.56
C HIS A 237 -17.64 -5.88 6.39
N ARG A 238 -17.14 -6.06 5.17
CA ARG A 238 -17.92 -6.06 3.93
C ARG A 238 -17.54 -7.26 3.08
N LYS A 239 -18.52 -7.88 2.44
CA LYS A 239 -18.30 -9.03 1.55
C LYS A 239 -18.17 -8.54 0.11
N ILE A 240 -16.97 -8.63 -0.45
CA ILE A 240 -16.70 -8.34 -1.85
C ILE A 240 -15.68 -9.35 -2.37
N SER A 241 -15.77 -9.71 -3.64
CA SER A 241 -14.79 -10.55 -4.32
C SER A 241 -14.28 -9.85 -5.57
N LEU A 242 -13.09 -10.23 -6.02
CA LEU A 242 -12.55 -9.76 -7.29
C LEU A 242 -13.46 -10.16 -8.46
N HIS A 243 -14.10 -11.32 -8.39
CA HIS A 243 -15.12 -11.75 -9.34
C HIS A 243 -16.30 -10.75 -9.39
N ASP A 244 -16.86 -10.38 -8.24
CA ASP A 244 -18.00 -9.44 -8.18
C ASP A 244 -17.64 -8.07 -8.75
N LEU A 245 -16.42 -7.59 -8.48
CA LEU A 245 -15.89 -6.35 -9.04
C LEU A 245 -15.80 -6.41 -10.57
N ILE A 246 -15.16 -7.45 -11.12
CA ILE A 246 -14.99 -7.65 -12.56
C ILE A 246 -16.35 -7.74 -13.26
N VAL A 247 -17.29 -8.54 -12.72
CA VAL A 247 -18.62 -8.68 -13.33
C VAL A 247 -19.34 -7.34 -13.37
N PHE A 248 -19.29 -6.56 -12.27
CA PHE A 248 -19.93 -5.25 -12.24
C PHE A 248 -19.29 -4.29 -13.24
N GLU A 249 -17.96 -4.26 -13.32
CA GLU A 249 -17.23 -3.41 -14.26
C GLU A 249 -17.48 -3.78 -15.72
N LEU A 250 -17.50 -5.06 -16.08
CA LEU A 250 -17.87 -5.53 -17.42
C LEU A 250 -19.30 -5.12 -17.81
N LEU A 251 -20.25 -5.16 -16.86
CA LEU A 251 -21.62 -4.67 -17.11
C LEU A 251 -21.65 -3.17 -17.37
N LEU A 252 -20.85 -2.38 -16.65
CA LEU A 252 -20.72 -0.94 -16.87
C LEU A 252 -20.06 -0.63 -18.22
N GLU A 253 -19.08 -1.42 -18.66
CA GLU A 253 -18.48 -1.27 -20.00
C GLU A 253 -19.49 -1.56 -21.11
N ILE A 254 -20.28 -2.63 -20.98
CA ILE A 254 -21.36 -2.93 -21.94
C ILE A 254 -22.38 -1.79 -21.98
N ASP A 255 -22.79 -1.28 -20.81
CA ASP A 255 -23.73 -0.15 -20.73
C ASP A 255 -23.17 1.13 -21.37
N ALA A 256 -21.87 1.40 -21.17
CA ALA A 256 -21.21 2.55 -21.78
C ALA A 256 -21.15 2.45 -23.30
N LEU A 257 -20.87 1.26 -23.85
CA LEU A 257 -20.88 1.02 -25.29
C LEU A 257 -22.29 1.05 -25.87
N ASP A 258 -23.27 0.43 -25.21
CA ASP A 258 -24.67 0.47 -25.62
C ASP A 258 -25.21 1.92 -25.61
N TYR A 259 -24.80 2.73 -24.63
CA TYR A 259 -25.18 4.14 -24.56
C TYR A 259 -24.54 4.96 -25.69
N HIS A 260 -23.30 4.63 -26.09
CA HIS A 260 -22.55 5.39 -27.09
C HIS A 260 -22.92 5.01 -28.54
N PHE A 261 -23.07 3.71 -28.83
CA PHE A 261 -23.30 3.17 -30.18
C PHE A 261 -24.72 2.62 -30.40
N GLY A 262 -25.54 2.51 -29.36
CA GLY A 262 -26.76 1.69 -29.38
C GLY A 262 -26.44 0.21 -29.15
N GLU A 263 -27.43 -0.68 -29.23
CA GLU A 263 -27.25 -2.11 -28.91
C GLU A 263 -26.44 -2.91 -29.96
N TYR A 264 -26.06 -2.27 -31.08
CA TYR A 264 -25.40 -2.91 -32.23
C TYR A 264 -24.01 -2.34 -32.47
N TRP A 265 -23.03 -2.81 -31.69
CA TRP A 265 -21.61 -2.57 -31.91
C TRP A 265 -20.87 -3.91 -32.09
N LEU A 266 -19.75 -3.87 -32.82
CA LEU A 266 -18.95 -5.06 -33.10
C LEU A 266 -18.04 -5.38 -31.92
N PRO A 267 -17.91 -6.66 -31.51
CA PRO A 267 -16.96 -7.06 -30.49
C PRO A 267 -15.53 -6.72 -30.89
N LEU A 268 -14.67 -6.49 -29.88
CA LEU A 268 -13.32 -5.97 -30.07
C LEU A 268 -12.47 -6.81 -31.03
N GLU A 269 -12.60 -8.15 -30.99
CA GLU A 269 -11.85 -9.07 -31.86
C GLU A 269 -11.98 -8.75 -33.35
N GLN A 270 -13.14 -8.22 -33.78
CA GLN A 270 -13.41 -7.94 -35.18
C GLN A 270 -12.76 -6.65 -35.66
N ALA A 271 -12.42 -5.76 -34.72
CA ALA A 271 -11.75 -4.50 -35.00
C ALA A 271 -10.21 -4.61 -34.94
N LEU A 272 -9.66 -5.70 -34.40
CA LEU A 272 -8.21 -5.84 -34.24
C LEU A 272 -7.50 -5.99 -35.59
N GLU A 273 -6.61 -5.05 -35.91
CA GLU A 273 -5.73 -5.14 -37.08
C GLU A 273 -4.67 -6.23 -36.89
N GLU A 274 -4.08 -6.30 -35.69
CA GLU A 274 -3.07 -7.30 -35.31
C GLU A 274 -3.39 -7.91 -33.95
N ARG A 275 -3.11 -9.20 -33.82
CA ARG A 275 -3.27 -9.92 -32.56
C ARG A 275 -2.15 -9.53 -31.59
N PRO A 276 -2.46 -9.11 -30.36
CA PRO A 276 -1.42 -8.80 -29.39
C PRO A 276 -0.62 -10.04 -29.00
N VAL A 277 0.68 -9.84 -28.76
CA VAL A 277 1.54 -10.84 -28.10
C VAL A 277 0.95 -11.16 -26.73
N GLY A 278 0.93 -12.44 -26.35
CA GLY A 278 0.39 -12.87 -25.07
C GLY A 278 1.04 -12.14 -23.89
N LEU A 279 0.22 -11.76 -22.90
CA LEU A 279 0.64 -10.90 -21.80
C LEU A 279 1.91 -11.40 -21.10
N PHE A 280 1.95 -12.70 -20.78
CA PHE A 280 3.04 -13.37 -20.06
C PHE A 280 4.00 -14.18 -20.94
N GLU A 281 3.98 -13.98 -22.26
CA GLU A 281 4.99 -14.61 -23.12
C GLU A 281 6.41 -14.20 -22.68
N PRO A 282 7.45 -15.04 -22.92
CA PRO A 282 8.81 -14.70 -22.56
C PRO A 282 9.22 -13.30 -23.04
N VAL A 283 10.01 -12.64 -22.20
CA VAL A 283 10.57 -11.30 -22.45
C VAL A 283 12.01 -11.50 -22.87
N GLU A 284 12.33 -11.15 -24.12
CA GLU A 284 13.70 -11.15 -24.61
C GLU A 284 14.45 -9.93 -24.07
N VAL A 285 15.70 -10.15 -23.65
CA VAL A 285 16.56 -9.08 -23.14
C VAL A 285 16.99 -8.20 -24.30
N SER A 286 16.62 -6.92 -24.25
CA SER A 286 17.01 -5.94 -25.26
C SER A 286 18.38 -5.33 -24.96
N GLU A 287 18.99 -4.68 -25.96
CA GLU A 287 20.22 -3.93 -25.73
C GLU A 287 20.04 -2.81 -24.69
N LEU A 288 18.85 -2.18 -24.65
CA LEU A 288 18.52 -1.18 -23.63
C LEU A 288 18.57 -1.79 -22.22
N ASP A 289 18.05 -3.00 -22.04
CA ASP A 289 18.08 -3.68 -20.74
C ASP A 289 19.52 -3.94 -20.28
N GLU A 290 20.38 -4.39 -21.18
CA GLU A 290 21.80 -4.59 -20.88
C GLU A 290 22.52 -3.29 -20.52
N VAL A 291 22.26 -2.22 -21.27
CA VAL A 291 22.79 -0.88 -21.03
C VAL A 291 22.33 -0.35 -19.67
N THR A 292 21.04 -0.44 -19.37
CA THR A 292 20.46 -0.02 -18.09
C THR A 292 21.06 -0.82 -16.92
N MET A 293 21.23 -2.13 -17.06
CA MET A 293 21.78 -2.96 -15.99
C MET A 293 23.26 -2.68 -15.74
N MET A 294 24.06 -2.44 -16.79
CA MET A 294 25.45 -2.02 -16.61
C MET A 294 25.54 -0.66 -15.88
N TRP A 295 24.65 0.28 -16.21
CA TRP A 295 24.54 1.54 -15.47
C TRP A 295 24.14 1.34 -14.01
N GLN A 296 23.13 0.52 -13.74
CA GLN A 296 22.66 0.24 -12.39
C GLN A 296 23.76 -0.41 -11.53
N GLU A 297 24.46 -1.43 -12.06
CA GLU A 297 25.57 -2.05 -11.34
C GLU A 297 26.72 -1.07 -11.11
N ALA A 298 27.05 -0.23 -12.08
CA ALA A 298 28.10 0.75 -11.92
C ALA A 298 27.74 1.80 -10.85
N TYR A 299 26.48 2.20 -10.78
CA TYR A 299 25.95 3.08 -9.74
C TYR A 299 26.05 2.44 -8.35
N GLU A 300 25.53 1.22 -8.20
CA GLU A 300 25.56 0.47 -6.94
C GLU A 300 26.99 0.23 -6.46
N TRP A 301 27.88 -0.23 -7.33
CA TRP A 301 29.28 -0.48 -6.96
C TRP A 301 30.08 0.80 -6.70
N SER A 302 29.74 1.91 -7.35
CA SER A 302 30.35 3.20 -7.02
C SER A 302 30.04 3.61 -5.59
N TYR A 303 28.77 3.43 -5.17
CA TYR A 303 28.33 3.68 -3.79
C TYR A 303 28.89 2.65 -2.79
N TYR A 304 28.84 1.35 -3.11
CA TYR A 304 29.32 0.31 -2.21
C TYR A 304 30.81 0.43 -1.92
N ASP A 305 31.63 0.70 -2.94
CA ASP A 305 33.07 0.89 -2.74
C ASP A 305 33.34 2.10 -1.82
N GLU A 306 32.58 3.19 -1.92
CA GLU A 306 32.69 4.35 -1.02
C GLU A 306 32.35 3.97 0.42
N VAL A 307 31.20 3.33 0.63
CA VAL A 307 30.74 2.90 1.96
C VAL A 307 31.72 1.90 2.59
N LEU A 308 32.16 0.90 1.83
CA LEU A 308 33.11 -0.11 2.31
C LEU A 308 34.48 0.51 2.61
N ALA A 309 34.95 1.45 1.79
CA ALA A 309 36.18 2.18 2.05
C ALA A 309 36.06 3.04 3.33
N ALA A 310 34.90 3.67 3.55
CA ALA A 310 34.63 4.42 4.78
C ALA A 310 34.65 3.50 6.00
N ILE A 311 33.93 2.37 5.97
CA ILE A 311 33.91 1.37 7.06
C ILE A 311 35.31 0.91 7.41
N ARG A 312 36.18 0.63 6.43
CA ARG A 312 37.58 0.22 6.66
C ARG A 312 38.43 1.31 7.33
N LYS A 313 38.07 2.59 7.16
CA LYS A 313 38.80 3.73 7.72
C LYS A 313 38.30 4.13 9.10
N VAL A 314 37.08 3.75 9.49
CA VAL A 314 36.51 4.08 10.80
C VAL A 314 37.32 3.41 11.91
N ARG A 315 37.79 4.20 12.86
CA ARG A 315 38.34 3.71 14.12
C ARG A 315 37.22 3.68 15.17
N PRO A 316 37.08 2.60 15.96
CA PRO A 316 36.13 2.56 17.06
C PRO A 316 36.38 3.73 18.02
N ALA A 317 35.33 4.47 18.37
CA ALA A 317 35.42 5.47 19.42
C ALA A 317 35.70 4.77 20.76
N GLU A 318 36.51 5.40 21.61
CA GLU A 318 36.71 4.92 22.98
C GLU A 318 35.38 4.99 23.74
N LYS A 319 35.05 3.90 24.45
CA LYS A 319 33.84 3.85 25.25
C LYS A 319 34.07 4.63 26.55
N PRO A 320 33.19 5.56 26.94
CA PRO A 320 33.31 6.25 28.22
C PRO A 320 33.20 5.25 29.36
N ALA A 321 34.07 5.39 30.38
CA ALA A 321 34.10 4.49 31.53
C ALA A 321 32.82 4.58 32.39
N ARG A 322 32.16 5.74 32.40
CA ARG A 322 30.89 5.97 33.10
C ARG A 322 29.86 6.51 32.14
N LYS A 323 28.64 5.97 32.23
CA LYS A 323 27.51 6.36 31.39
C LYS A 323 26.55 7.26 32.17
N THR A 324 26.16 8.39 31.58
CA THR A 324 25.17 9.31 32.17
C THR A 324 23.77 8.70 32.09
N PHE A 325 23.39 8.23 30.91
CA PHE A 325 22.20 7.43 30.64
C PHE A 325 22.41 6.54 29.41
N GLN A 326 21.54 5.55 29.27
CA GLN A 326 21.39 4.76 28.06
C GLN A 326 20.00 4.95 27.49
N ALA A 327 19.87 4.95 26.17
CA ALA A 327 18.58 5.12 25.52
C ALA A 327 18.42 4.18 24.32
N VAL A 328 17.29 3.49 24.26
CA VAL A 328 16.92 2.58 23.18
C VAL A 328 15.88 3.27 22.32
N PHE A 329 16.19 3.41 21.03
CA PHE A 329 15.36 4.07 20.02
C PHE A 329 14.97 3.09 18.91
N CYS A 330 14.00 3.47 18.09
CA CYS A 330 13.74 2.79 16.83
C CYS A 330 14.96 2.85 15.89
N ILE A 331 15.15 1.85 15.04
CA ILE A 331 16.14 1.86 13.92
C ILE A 331 15.76 2.80 12.77
N ASP A 332 14.66 3.54 12.92
CA ASP A 332 14.22 4.53 11.95
C ASP A 332 15.30 5.60 11.73
N ASP A 333 15.50 5.99 10.48
CA ASP A 333 16.54 6.92 10.05
C ASP A 333 16.36 8.31 10.66
N ARG A 334 15.11 8.71 10.94
CA ARG A 334 14.79 9.97 11.60
C ARG A 334 15.33 10.00 13.03
N GLU A 335 15.28 8.87 13.73
CA GLU A 335 15.83 8.73 15.10
C GLU A 335 17.37 8.73 15.10
N CYS A 336 18.01 8.33 14.00
CA CYS A 336 19.48 8.32 13.89
C CYS A 336 20.08 9.73 14.07
N SER A 337 19.45 10.75 13.48
CA SER A 337 19.90 12.14 13.62
C SER A 337 19.83 12.63 15.07
N PHE A 338 18.75 12.31 15.78
CA PHE A 338 18.54 12.68 17.17
C PHE A 338 19.51 11.94 18.11
N ARG A 339 19.72 10.65 17.90
CA ARG A 339 20.70 9.84 18.63
C ARG A 339 22.11 10.40 18.52
N ARG A 340 22.55 10.71 17.28
CA ARG A 340 23.87 11.32 17.04
C ARG A 340 24.00 12.68 17.73
N TRP A 341 22.94 13.48 17.73
CA TRP A 341 22.94 14.76 18.43
C TRP A 341 23.06 14.60 19.95
N LEU A 342 22.38 13.60 20.55
CA LEU A 342 22.51 13.28 21.97
C LEU A 342 23.94 12.84 22.31
N GLU A 343 24.51 11.90 21.55
CA GLU A 343 25.88 11.40 21.75
C GLU A 343 26.94 12.48 21.53
N HIS A 344 26.69 13.43 20.64
CA HIS A 344 27.54 14.59 20.46
C HIS A 344 27.47 15.57 21.64
N THR A 345 26.26 15.81 22.17
CA THR A 345 26.00 16.76 23.26
C THR A 345 26.46 16.21 24.61
N ASP A 346 26.26 14.91 24.84
CA ASP A 346 26.72 14.17 26.00
C ASP A 346 27.54 12.95 25.54
N PRO A 347 28.88 13.09 25.45
CA PRO A 347 29.77 11.99 25.06
C PRO A 347 29.75 10.79 26.02
N CYS A 348 29.18 10.95 27.21
CA CYS A 348 29.00 9.87 28.18
C CYS A 348 27.65 9.15 28.05
N CYS A 349 26.72 9.64 27.22
CA CYS A 349 25.50 8.91 26.92
C CYS A 349 25.76 7.82 25.87
N GLN A 350 24.92 6.80 25.85
CA GLN A 350 25.01 5.73 24.86
C GLN A 350 23.64 5.38 24.31
N THR A 351 23.48 5.43 22.98
CA THR A 351 22.20 5.11 22.34
C THR A 351 22.25 3.79 21.58
N TYR A 352 21.11 3.11 21.52
CA TYR A 352 20.92 1.85 20.82
C TYR A 352 19.76 1.98 19.83
N GLY A 353 19.86 1.26 18.70
CA GLY A 353 18.78 1.13 17.73
C GLY A 353 18.21 -0.28 17.75
N THR A 354 16.89 -0.40 17.77
CA THR A 354 16.15 -1.68 17.65
C THR A 354 14.85 -1.45 16.88
N PRO A 355 14.21 -2.45 16.25
CA PRO A 355 12.88 -2.25 15.68
C PRO A 355 11.89 -1.66 16.71
N GLY A 356 11.14 -0.62 16.35
CA GLY A 356 10.34 0.19 17.27
C GLY A 356 9.20 -0.51 18.02
N PHE A 357 8.95 -1.79 17.76
CA PHE A 357 8.08 -2.62 18.59
C PHE A 357 8.81 -3.23 19.80
N PHE A 358 10.13 -3.00 19.94
CA PHE A 358 10.99 -3.39 21.07
C PHE A 358 10.94 -4.88 21.46
N GLY A 359 10.64 -5.78 20.50
CA GLY A 359 10.54 -7.22 20.79
C GLY A 359 9.23 -7.65 21.49
N VAL A 360 8.31 -6.71 21.73
CA VAL A 360 7.00 -6.96 22.36
C VAL A 360 5.89 -6.93 21.32
N ALA A 361 5.43 -8.12 20.90
CA ALA A 361 4.36 -8.25 19.92
C ALA A 361 3.00 -8.49 20.60
N PHE A 362 2.07 -7.54 20.45
CA PHE A 362 0.73 -7.58 21.03
C PHE A 362 -0.30 -6.84 20.17
N TYR A 363 -1.57 -7.13 20.41
CA TYR A 363 -2.68 -6.26 20.06
C TYR A 363 -2.92 -5.23 21.15
N TYR A 364 -3.27 -4.01 20.79
CA TYR A 364 -3.61 -2.93 21.70
C TYR A 364 -5.09 -2.58 21.60
N GLN A 365 -5.74 -2.37 22.75
CA GLN A 365 -7.10 -1.83 22.82
C GLN A 365 -7.10 -0.55 23.66
N PRO A 366 -7.32 0.63 23.05
CA PRO A 366 -7.55 1.87 23.78
C PRO A 366 -8.76 1.77 24.72
N ASP A 367 -8.79 2.57 25.78
CA ASP A 367 -9.94 2.59 26.70
C ASP A 367 -11.19 3.09 25.95
N HIS A 368 -12.32 2.41 26.14
CA HIS A 368 -13.54 2.57 25.34
C HIS A 368 -13.40 2.32 23.82
N GLY A 369 -12.23 1.85 23.35
CA GLY A 369 -11.99 1.44 21.97
C GLY A 369 -12.74 0.16 21.62
N LYS A 370 -13.41 0.16 20.47
CA LYS A 370 -14.16 -1.02 19.98
C LYS A 370 -13.27 -2.04 19.26
N PHE A 371 -12.13 -1.60 18.75
CA PHE A 371 -11.27 -2.37 17.85
C PHE A 371 -9.88 -2.59 18.46
N PHE A 372 -9.22 -3.64 17.99
CA PHE A 372 -7.86 -3.97 18.37
C PHE A 372 -6.90 -3.44 17.30
N GLU A 373 -5.79 -2.86 17.73
CA GLU A 373 -4.72 -2.40 16.86
C GLU A 373 -3.52 -3.33 16.97
N LYS A 374 -2.99 -3.78 15.83
CA LYS A 374 -1.78 -4.59 15.81
C LYS A 374 -0.55 -3.68 15.98
N LEU A 375 0.23 -3.87 17.05
CA LEU A 375 1.44 -3.08 17.35
C LEU A 375 2.72 -3.90 17.24
N CYS A 376 2.94 -4.49 16.07
CA CYS A 376 4.15 -5.26 15.74
C CYS A 376 4.32 -5.32 14.21
N PRO A 377 5.42 -5.89 13.69
CA PRO A 377 5.62 -5.98 12.24
C PRO A 377 4.53 -6.81 11.55
N ALA A 378 4.20 -6.44 10.31
CA ALA A 378 3.14 -7.08 9.54
C ALA A 378 3.17 -8.63 9.48
N PRO A 379 4.32 -9.32 9.31
CA PRO A 379 4.34 -10.79 9.28
C PRO A 379 4.17 -11.46 10.64
N VAL A 380 4.25 -10.73 11.75
CA VAL A 380 4.14 -11.30 13.11
C VAL A 380 2.67 -11.31 13.51
N THR A 381 2.12 -12.44 13.96
CA THR A 381 0.75 -12.50 14.51
C THR A 381 0.82 -12.59 16.03
N PRO A 382 0.44 -11.53 16.78
CA PRO A 382 0.47 -11.55 18.23
C PRO A 382 -0.51 -12.55 18.84
N LYS A 383 -0.18 -13.05 20.03
CA LYS A 383 -1.05 -13.89 20.87
C LYS A 383 -1.56 -13.17 22.13
N HIS A 384 -1.09 -11.94 22.32
CA HIS A 384 -1.28 -11.16 23.54
C HIS A 384 -2.08 -9.89 23.25
N LEU A 385 -2.88 -9.46 24.22
CA LEU A 385 -3.69 -8.24 24.20
C LEU A 385 -3.28 -7.34 25.36
N ILE A 386 -2.97 -6.08 25.06
CA ILE A 386 -2.72 -5.02 26.03
C ILE A 386 -3.88 -4.04 25.96
N LYS A 387 -4.52 -3.78 27.10
CA LYS A 387 -5.67 -2.89 27.20
C LYS A 387 -5.29 -1.65 27.97
N GLU A 388 -5.76 -0.51 27.51
CA GLU A 388 -5.73 0.73 28.26
C GLU A 388 -6.96 0.83 29.16
N ILE A 389 -6.75 1.20 30.42
CA ILE A 389 -7.81 1.31 31.44
C ILE A 389 -7.64 2.60 32.23
N GLY A 390 -8.76 3.24 32.55
CA GLY A 390 -8.83 4.34 33.50
C GLY A 390 -8.54 5.69 32.85
N VAL A 391 -8.88 5.82 31.57
CA VAL A 391 -8.78 7.09 30.84
C VAL A 391 -9.77 8.08 31.44
N ARG A 392 -9.27 9.23 31.91
CA ARG A 392 -10.11 10.28 32.54
C ARG A 392 -10.56 11.34 31.55
N ARG A 393 -9.97 11.34 30.35
CA ARG A 393 -10.22 12.37 29.34
C ARG A 393 -11.56 12.14 28.65
N LYS A 394 -12.44 13.14 28.71
CA LYS A 394 -13.64 13.18 27.84
C LYS A 394 -13.20 13.33 26.37
N HIS A 395 -13.77 12.51 25.49
CA HIS A 395 -13.63 12.69 24.04
C HIS A 395 -13.95 14.14 23.66
N GLN A 396 -13.05 14.78 22.92
CA GLN A 396 -13.31 16.12 22.38
C GLN A 396 -14.43 16.02 21.35
N SER A 397 -15.60 16.56 21.67
CA SER A 397 -16.73 16.64 20.74
C SER A 397 -16.68 17.97 20.00
N ASP A 398 -16.81 17.94 18.67
CA ASP A 398 -17.13 19.13 17.90
C ASP A 398 -18.64 19.22 17.69
N ALA A 399 -19.21 20.40 17.90
CA ALA A 399 -20.63 20.65 17.63
C ALA A 399 -20.97 20.48 16.14
N HIS A 400 -20.01 20.70 15.23
CA HIS A 400 -20.18 20.49 13.79
C HIS A 400 -20.38 19.00 13.44
N PHE A 401 -19.73 18.09 14.17
CA PHE A 401 -19.79 16.64 13.95
C PHE A 401 -20.82 15.92 14.84
N GLY A 402 -21.60 16.65 15.63
CA GLY A 402 -22.63 16.07 16.49
C GLY A 402 -23.86 15.64 15.69
N LYS A 403 -24.45 14.47 15.99
CA LYS A 403 -25.65 13.93 15.31
C LYS A 403 -26.83 14.92 15.16
N LYS A 404 -26.90 15.94 16.02
CA LYS A 404 -27.94 16.98 16.03
C LYS A 404 -27.76 18.07 14.96
N SER A 405 -26.58 18.16 14.32
CA SER A 405 -26.32 19.10 13.22
C SER A 405 -26.95 18.69 11.88
N HIS A 406 -27.45 17.46 11.78
CA HIS A 406 -27.97 16.87 10.54
C HIS A 406 -29.50 16.94 10.39
N SER A 407 -30.21 17.61 11.29
CA SER A 407 -31.65 17.85 11.16
C SER A 407 -31.91 19.12 10.32
N LEU A 408 -32.94 19.14 9.48
CA LEU A 408 -33.31 20.31 8.66
C LEU A 408 -33.35 21.62 9.46
N PHE A 409 -34.07 21.63 10.58
CA PHE A 409 -34.25 22.85 11.40
C PHE A 409 -33.03 23.18 12.27
N ARG A 410 -32.47 22.19 12.98
CA ARG A 410 -31.30 22.43 13.84
C ARG A 410 -30.03 22.66 13.05
N GLY A 411 -29.86 21.95 11.93
CA GLY A 411 -28.77 22.13 10.98
C GLY A 411 -28.81 23.53 10.35
N TRP A 412 -29.98 23.99 9.89
CA TRP A 412 -30.13 25.38 9.41
C TRP A 412 -29.73 26.41 10.47
N LEU A 413 -30.16 26.24 11.73
CA LEU A 413 -29.80 27.12 12.85
C LEU A 413 -28.29 27.09 13.15
N ILE A 414 -27.67 25.91 13.14
CA ILE A 414 -26.23 25.71 13.32
C ILE A 414 -25.44 26.37 12.18
N THR A 415 -25.89 26.22 10.93
CA THR A 415 -25.25 26.84 9.76
C THR A 415 -25.25 28.36 9.86
N GLN A 416 -26.36 28.97 10.29
CA GLN A 416 -26.46 30.44 10.41
C GLN A 416 -25.65 31.00 11.60
N THR A 417 -25.38 30.21 12.64
CA THR A 417 -24.71 30.68 13.86
C THR A 417 -23.26 30.17 13.94
N LEU A 418 -23.09 28.87 14.14
CA LEU A 418 -21.79 28.21 14.22
C LEU A 418 -21.07 28.17 12.87
N GLY A 419 -21.79 28.15 11.74
CA GLY A 419 -21.18 28.19 10.41
C GLY A 419 -20.40 29.49 10.16
N PHE A 420 -20.99 30.65 10.45
CA PHE A 420 -20.28 31.93 10.36
C PHE A 420 -19.06 31.97 11.32
N TRP A 421 -19.23 31.46 12.54
CA TRP A 421 -18.14 31.45 13.52
C TRP A 421 -17.02 30.47 13.16
N SER A 422 -17.35 29.39 12.46
CA SER A 422 -16.38 28.45 11.89
C SER A 422 -15.52 29.08 10.79
N ALA A 423 -16.08 29.98 9.97
CA ALA A 423 -15.32 30.70 8.96
C ALA A 423 -14.29 31.64 9.61
N VAL A 424 -14.66 32.35 10.68
CA VAL A 424 -13.71 33.17 11.44
C VAL A 424 -12.66 32.31 12.14
N LYS A 425 -13.06 31.18 12.73
CA LYS A 425 -12.12 30.22 13.31
C LYS A 425 -11.14 29.66 12.27
N LEU A 426 -11.62 29.36 11.06
CA LEU A 426 -10.78 28.92 9.94
C LEU A 426 -9.78 30.01 9.55
N PHE A 427 -10.22 31.26 9.44
CA PHE A 427 -9.37 32.42 9.18
C PHE A 427 -8.28 32.59 10.25
N ILE A 428 -8.64 32.48 11.54
CA ILE A 428 -7.67 32.51 12.64
C ILE A 428 -6.70 31.32 12.54
N ASN A 429 -7.20 30.12 12.21
CA ASN A 429 -6.38 28.92 12.07
C ASN A 429 -5.36 29.01 10.92
N ILE A 430 -5.59 29.83 9.89
CA ILE A 430 -4.57 30.11 8.85
C ILE A 430 -3.33 30.75 9.46
N PHE A 431 -3.51 31.70 10.40
CA PHE A 431 -2.40 32.40 11.06
C PHE A 431 -1.91 31.71 12.34
N ARG A 432 -2.77 30.89 12.97
CA ARG A 432 -2.47 30.15 14.19
C ARG A 432 -3.08 28.74 14.12
N PRO A 433 -2.44 27.80 13.40
CA PRO A 433 -2.94 26.44 13.29
C PRO A 433 -3.06 25.79 14.66
N SER A 434 -4.21 25.14 14.92
CA SER A 434 -4.51 24.49 16.19
C SER A 434 -4.93 23.03 15.98
N PHE A 435 -4.63 22.17 16.95
CA PHE A 435 -4.99 20.76 16.91
C PHE A 435 -6.50 20.57 17.12
N GLY A 436 -7.20 20.10 16.09
CA GLY A 436 -8.63 19.80 16.14
C GLY A 436 -8.94 18.39 16.67
N PRO A 437 -10.23 18.04 16.80
CA PRO A 437 -10.68 16.68 17.11
C PRO A 437 -10.35 15.68 16.01
N ALA A 438 -10.30 16.12 14.75
CA ALA A 438 -9.96 15.30 13.58
C ALA A 438 -8.44 15.12 13.35
N THR A 439 -7.59 15.70 14.19
CA THR A 439 -6.13 15.51 14.11
C THR A 439 -5.75 14.12 14.62
N ALA A 440 -5.15 13.30 13.75
CA ALA A 440 -4.45 12.10 14.17
C ALA A 440 -3.14 12.51 14.85
N SER A 441 -2.97 12.16 16.13
CA SER A 441 -1.78 12.54 16.88
C SER A 441 -1.22 11.36 17.66
N SER A 442 0.06 11.06 17.42
CA SER A 442 0.82 10.07 18.19
C SER A 442 0.78 10.31 19.70
N PHE A 443 0.79 11.57 20.14
CA PHE A 443 0.66 11.94 21.56
C PHE A 443 -0.74 11.74 22.14
N ARG A 444 -1.75 11.48 21.30
CA ARG A 444 -3.12 11.12 21.72
C ARG A 444 -3.40 9.62 21.57
N HIS A 445 -2.44 8.84 21.08
CA HIS A 445 -2.61 7.39 20.89
C HIS A 445 -2.79 6.63 22.21
N MET A 446 -2.23 7.16 23.29
CA MET A 446 -2.39 6.65 24.66
C MET A 446 -2.37 7.82 25.64
N GLU A 447 -3.20 7.77 26.68
CA GLU A 447 -3.20 8.80 27.72
C GLU A 447 -2.01 8.63 28.67
N LYS A 448 -1.33 9.73 29.00
CA LYS A 448 -0.14 9.71 29.88
C LYS A 448 -0.41 9.08 31.25
N GLN A 449 -1.64 9.21 31.77
CA GLN A 449 -2.04 8.76 33.11
C GLN A 449 -2.85 7.46 33.11
N SER A 450 -3.14 6.88 31.95
CA SER A 450 -3.86 5.60 31.88
C SER A 450 -3.01 4.46 32.43
N LYS A 451 -3.64 3.33 32.78
CA LYS A 451 -2.94 2.08 33.10
C LYS A 451 -3.02 1.14 31.90
N LEU A 452 -1.96 0.35 31.70
CA LEU A 452 -1.93 -0.72 30.72
C LEU A 452 -1.99 -2.08 31.44
N THR A 453 -2.72 -3.04 30.88
CA THR A 453 -2.75 -4.43 31.38
C THR A 453 -1.51 -5.19 30.94
N ILE A 454 -0.33 -4.79 31.43
CA ILE A 454 0.96 -5.37 31.03
C ILE A 454 1.15 -6.76 31.65
N GLU A 455 0.96 -6.88 32.97
CA GLU A 455 1.13 -8.13 33.69
C GLU A 455 -0.13 -8.99 33.62
N CYS A 456 0.03 -10.26 33.24
CA CYS A 456 -1.05 -11.23 33.21
C CYS A 456 -1.33 -11.78 34.61
N SER A 457 -2.49 -11.42 35.18
CA SER A 457 -2.90 -11.95 36.50
C SER A 457 -3.42 -13.39 36.46
N ASN A 458 -3.96 -13.84 35.32
CA ASN A 458 -4.44 -15.21 35.12
C ASN A 458 -4.36 -15.62 33.64
N PRO A 459 -3.42 -16.50 33.25
CA PRO A 459 -3.28 -16.97 31.86
C PRO A 459 -4.50 -17.70 31.29
N ALA A 460 -5.38 -18.24 32.15
CA ALA A 460 -6.62 -18.87 31.72
C ALA A 460 -7.67 -17.86 31.25
N TYR A 461 -7.53 -16.58 31.62
CA TYR A 461 -8.40 -15.51 31.15
C TYR A 461 -7.93 -15.02 29.78
N GLN A 462 -8.71 -15.34 28.75
CA GLN A 462 -8.48 -14.89 27.38
C GLN A 462 -9.65 -14.06 26.86
N GLU A 463 -9.33 -13.02 26.08
CA GLU A 463 -10.33 -12.18 25.42
C GLU A 463 -10.22 -12.38 23.90
N LYS A 464 -11.29 -12.89 23.29
CA LYS A 464 -11.32 -13.25 21.86
C LYS A 464 -10.13 -14.16 21.43
N GLY A 465 -9.72 -15.08 22.32
CA GLY A 465 -8.60 -15.99 22.08
C GLY A 465 -7.21 -15.40 22.28
N LEU A 466 -7.10 -14.19 22.83
CA LEU A 466 -5.83 -13.53 23.15
C LEU A 466 -5.61 -13.51 24.66
N GLN A 467 -4.38 -13.82 25.10
CA GLN A 467 -3.99 -13.67 26.51
C GLN A 467 -3.90 -12.18 26.86
N VAL A 468 -4.52 -11.75 27.97
CA VAL A 468 -4.42 -10.36 28.42
C VAL A 468 -3.16 -10.17 29.25
N GLY A 469 -2.26 -9.31 28.78
CA GLY A 469 -0.94 -9.11 29.37
C GLY A 469 0.03 -10.27 29.14
N PHE A 470 1.26 -10.09 29.62
CA PHE A 470 2.34 -11.05 29.60
C PHE A 470 2.57 -11.61 31.01
N THR A 471 2.88 -12.89 31.11
CA THR A 471 3.40 -13.48 32.35
C THR A 471 4.80 -12.93 32.65
N VAL A 472 5.25 -13.02 33.91
CA VAL A 472 6.58 -12.54 34.30
C VAL A 472 7.69 -13.23 33.51
N ASP A 473 7.59 -14.54 33.29
CA ASP A 473 8.54 -15.29 32.48
C ASP A 473 8.59 -14.77 31.03
N GLU A 474 7.42 -14.53 30.41
CA GLU A 474 7.35 -13.95 29.07
C GLU A 474 7.94 -12.54 29.00
N MET A 475 7.73 -11.72 30.03
CA MET A 475 8.31 -10.37 30.13
C MET A 475 9.84 -10.45 30.21
N THR A 476 10.37 -11.27 31.11
CA THR A 476 11.82 -11.47 31.27
C THR A 476 12.46 -11.97 29.99
N ASP A 477 11.86 -12.97 29.33
CA ASP A 477 12.32 -13.52 28.05
C ASP A 477 12.44 -12.44 26.96
N ARG A 478 11.42 -11.57 26.87
CA ARG A 478 11.37 -10.52 25.83
C ARG A 478 12.40 -9.43 26.09
N VAL A 479 12.50 -8.96 27.33
CA VAL A 479 13.49 -7.94 27.72
C VAL A 479 14.90 -8.48 27.54
N GLU A 480 15.18 -9.72 27.96
CA GLU A 480 16.49 -10.34 27.77
C GLU A 480 16.85 -10.45 26.28
N LYS A 481 15.93 -10.96 25.44
CA LYS A 481 16.14 -11.07 23.99
C LYS A 481 16.44 -9.71 23.35
N LEU A 482 15.69 -8.67 23.73
CA LEU A 482 15.92 -7.31 23.27
C LEU A 482 17.32 -6.81 23.65
N LEU A 483 17.67 -6.90 24.94
CA LEU A 483 18.95 -6.44 25.49
C LEU A 483 20.14 -7.17 24.84
N ARG A 484 20.03 -8.49 24.65
CA ARG A 484 21.02 -9.29 23.92
C ARG A 484 21.14 -8.87 22.46
N SER A 485 20.02 -8.61 21.77
CA SER A 485 20.05 -8.24 20.34
C SER A 485 20.77 -6.92 20.07
N ILE A 486 20.68 -5.96 21.00
CA ILE A 486 21.35 -4.66 20.89
C ILE A 486 22.74 -4.65 21.54
N GLY A 487 23.17 -5.78 22.13
CA GLY A 487 24.46 -5.91 22.82
C GLY A 487 24.54 -5.18 24.17
N LEU A 488 23.41 -4.79 24.77
CA LEU A 488 23.34 -4.22 26.11
C LEU A 488 23.18 -5.33 27.14
N VAL A 489 24.28 -6.01 27.44
CA VAL A 489 24.32 -7.15 28.39
C VAL A 489 25.18 -6.89 29.62
N SER A 490 25.91 -5.77 29.64
CA SER A 490 26.78 -5.33 30.72
C SER A 490 26.82 -3.80 30.77
N ASP A 491 27.43 -3.26 31.84
CA ASP A 491 27.73 -1.83 31.98
C ASP A 491 26.49 -0.94 31.86
N PHE A 492 25.42 -1.32 32.53
CA PHE A 492 24.16 -0.56 32.52
C PHE A 492 24.36 0.82 33.15
N ALA A 493 23.83 1.85 32.51
CA ALA A 493 23.70 3.16 33.11
C ALA A 493 22.65 3.13 34.24
N PRO A 494 22.72 4.05 35.23
CA PRO A 494 21.70 4.15 36.27
C PRO A 494 20.29 4.43 35.73
N ILE A 495 20.20 4.99 34.52
CA ILE A 495 18.95 5.32 33.85
C ILE A 495 18.99 4.74 32.43
N VAL A 496 17.98 3.95 32.10
CA VAL A 496 17.76 3.40 30.76
C VAL A 496 16.41 3.90 30.25
N TYR A 497 16.41 4.59 29.11
CA TYR A 497 15.22 5.06 28.42
C TYR A 497 14.85 4.11 27.28
N VAL A 498 13.55 3.89 27.10
CA VAL A 498 12.99 3.28 25.88
C VAL A 498 12.12 4.35 25.22
N ILE A 499 12.45 4.72 23.98
CA ILE A 499 11.86 5.88 23.30
C ILE A 499 11.19 5.40 22.01
N GLY A 500 9.86 5.38 22.05
CA GLY A 500 9.02 5.17 20.87
C GLY A 500 8.81 6.48 20.12
N HIS A 501 8.58 6.37 18.82
CA HIS A 501 8.35 7.50 17.92
C HIS A 501 7.01 7.36 17.20
N GLY A 502 6.49 8.47 16.70
CA GLY A 502 5.24 8.51 15.95
C GLY A 502 4.95 9.89 15.42
N SER A 503 4.14 9.96 14.38
CA SER A 503 3.79 11.18 13.67
C SER A 503 2.46 11.77 14.16
N SER A 504 2.26 13.06 13.91
CA SER A 504 0.98 13.72 14.08
C SER A 504 0.63 14.43 12.78
N SER A 505 -0.57 14.20 12.25
CA SER A 505 -1.00 14.77 10.97
C SER A 505 -2.49 15.13 11.00
N VAL A 506 -2.86 16.06 10.12
CA VAL A 506 -4.25 16.49 9.93
C VAL A 506 -4.62 16.25 8.48
N ASN A 507 -5.69 15.49 8.25
CA ASN A 507 -6.21 15.21 6.91
C ASN A 507 -5.15 14.58 5.96
N ASN A 508 -4.32 13.68 6.48
CA ASN A 508 -3.32 12.99 5.68
C ASN A 508 -3.77 11.54 5.40
N PRO A 509 -4.13 11.19 4.14
CA PRO A 509 -4.55 9.84 3.79
C PRO A 509 -3.42 8.80 3.94
N HIS A 510 -2.16 9.24 4.02
CA HIS A 510 -0.98 8.37 4.18
C HIS A 510 -0.36 8.47 5.58
N TYR A 511 -1.12 8.86 6.61
CA TYR A 511 -0.58 9.07 7.95
C TYR A 511 0.19 7.85 8.49
N ALA A 512 -0.27 6.62 8.20
CA ALA A 512 0.38 5.39 8.64
C ALA A 512 1.79 5.21 8.07
N ALA A 513 2.10 5.81 6.90
CA ALA A 513 3.43 5.78 6.31
C ALA A 513 4.45 6.65 7.08
N TYR A 514 3.98 7.63 7.86
CA TYR A 514 4.83 8.49 8.69
C TYR A 514 5.03 7.95 10.10
N ASP A 515 4.24 6.97 10.52
CA ASP A 515 4.40 6.29 11.80
C ASP A 515 5.50 5.21 11.75
N CYS A 516 5.65 4.43 12.82
CA CYS A 516 6.68 3.40 12.90
C CYS A 516 6.30 2.19 12.02
N GLY A 517 7.12 1.91 10.99
CA GLY A 517 6.94 0.72 10.16
C GLY A 517 7.04 -0.60 10.95
N ALA A 518 7.89 -0.64 11.98
CA ALA A 518 8.01 -1.80 12.87
C ALA A 518 6.78 -2.03 13.76
N CYS A 519 5.92 -1.01 13.91
CA CYS A 519 4.64 -1.10 14.61
C CYS A 519 3.44 -1.14 13.63
N SER A 520 3.64 -1.58 12.38
CA SER A 520 2.61 -1.61 11.32
C SER A 520 1.98 -0.23 11.03
N GLY A 521 2.79 0.83 11.00
CA GLY A 521 2.31 2.19 10.72
C GLY A 521 1.47 2.76 11.86
N ARG A 522 1.88 2.46 13.10
CA ARG A 522 1.29 2.99 14.33
C ARG A 522 2.36 3.66 15.20
N PRO A 523 1.98 4.60 16.08
CA PRO A 523 2.91 5.19 17.03
C PRO A 523 3.52 4.14 17.97
N GLY A 524 4.84 4.18 18.17
CA GLY A 524 5.55 3.28 19.09
C GLY A 524 5.42 3.65 20.57
N SER A 525 4.54 4.59 20.93
CA SER A 525 4.39 5.09 22.31
C SER A 525 3.89 4.02 23.27
N VAL A 526 2.96 3.16 22.83
CA VAL A 526 2.49 2.01 23.61
C VAL A 526 3.58 0.95 23.71
N ASN A 527 4.26 0.62 22.61
CA ASN A 527 5.35 -0.36 22.60
C ASN A 527 6.53 0.03 23.50
N ALA A 528 6.86 1.31 23.60
CA ALA A 528 7.94 1.77 24.48
C ALA A 528 7.56 1.75 25.97
N ARG A 529 6.26 1.80 26.27
CA ARG A 529 5.73 1.81 27.64
C ARG A 529 5.52 0.39 28.19
N VAL A 530 5.15 -0.54 27.32
CA VAL A 530 5.07 -1.99 27.60
C VAL A 530 6.49 -2.54 27.67
#